data_AF-A0A6P7TZ04-F1
#
_entry.id   AF-A0A6P7TZ04-F1
#
_cell.length_a   1.000
_cell.length_b   1.000
_cell.length_c   1.000
_cell.angle_alpha   90.00
_cell.angle_beta   90.00
_cell.angle_gamma   90.00
#
_symmetry.space_group_name_H-M   'P 1'
#
loop_
_entity.id
_entity.type
_entity.pdbx_description
1 polymer ?
#
loop_
_entity_poly.entity_id
_entity_poly.type
_entity_poly.pdbx_seq_one_letter_code
_entity_poly.pdbx_strand_id
1 'polypeptide(L)'
;MSNQYKLTLKGLQYLQNSKINFHGYLQSRNCIVDCRYAVKLMDFSPKNVFKSKIRKKINLLNYGSLSNFEILNLSIDLLWTAPEVFGSLKDYRGVESERCCDMYSFGLILQEIITREHPFVYSKTEKDPVELIKFILKNNAAPKVDLMDYWDNDCPMAILDVINTCIYSPPFKRPLPKQILEIIKYDCFILFITEKTVQEQK
;
A
#
# COMPACT_ATOMS: atom_id res chain seq x y z
N MET A 1 12.45 -17.05 -6.73
CA MET A 1 11.21 -16.33 -6.34
C MET A 1 11.46 -14.95 -5.69
N SER A 2 12.72 -14.52 -5.49
CA SER A 2 13.11 -13.51 -4.48
C SER A 2 12.95 -12.02 -4.79
N ASN A 3 12.37 -11.63 -5.92
CA ASN A 3 12.47 -10.25 -6.43
C ASN A 3 11.13 -9.57 -6.74
N GLN A 4 10.00 -10.15 -6.33
CA GLN A 4 8.67 -9.62 -6.70
C GLN A 4 8.47 -8.17 -6.23
N TYR A 5 8.79 -7.82 -4.98
CA TYR A 5 8.72 -6.45 -4.48
C TYR A 5 9.65 -5.48 -5.25
N LYS A 6 10.84 -5.94 -5.69
CA LYS A 6 11.74 -5.15 -6.57
C LYS A 6 11.10 -4.91 -7.94
N LEU A 7 10.41 -5.90 -8.48
CA LEU A 7 9.68 -5.76 -9.74
C LEU A 7 8.46 -4.84 -9.59
N THR A 8 7.75 -4.88 -8.46
CA THR A 8 6.71 -3.90 -8.11
C THR A 8 7.29 -2.48 -8.11
N LEU A 9 8.41 -2.24 -7.42
CA LEU A 9 9.07 -0.93 -7.39
C LEU A 9 9.53 -0.46 -8.77
N LYS A 10 10.09 -1.35 -9.59
CA LYS A 10 10.46 -1.04 -10.99
C LYS A 10 9.23 -0.68 -11.83
N GLY A 11 8.12 -1.40 -11.65
CA GLY A 11 6.85 -1.11 -12.30
C GLY A 11 6.29 0.27 -11.89
N LEU A 12 6.34 0.58 -10.59
CA LEU A 12 5.96 1.91 -10.08
C LEU A 12 6.87 3.00 -10.66
N GLN A 13 8.18 2.80 -10.66
CA GLN A 13 9.13 3.73 -11.26
C GLN A 13 8.81 3.98 -12.75
N TYR A 14 8.47 2.94 -13.49
CA TYR A 14 8.05 3.04 -14.89
C TYR A 14 6.77 3.87 -15.03
N LEU A 15 5.73 3.57 -14.25
CA LEU A 15 4.48 4.32 -14.27
C LEU A 15 4.69 5.80 -13.90
N GLN A 16 5.52 6.07 -12.90
CA GLN A 16 5.82 7.42 -12.43
C GLN A 16 6.51 8.27 -13.50
N ASN A 17 7.31 7.66 -14.37
CA ASN A 17 7.97 8.32 -15.49
C ASN A 17 7.14 8.30 -16.79
N SER A 18 5.97 7.65 -16.79
CA SER A 18 5.06 7.61 -17.93
C SER A 18 4.03 8.74 -17.89
N LYS A 19 3.24 8.90 -18.96
CA LYS A 19 2.11 9.85 -19.01
C LYS A 19 1.02 9.56 -17.96
N ILE A 20 0.98 8.35 -17.40
CA ILE A 20 0.02 7.94 -16.36
C ILE A 20 0.41 8.53 -15.01
N ASN A 21 1.71 8.75 -14.78
CA ASN A 21 2.34 9.37 -13.60
C ASN A 21 2.23 8.62 -12.26
N PHE A 22 1.25 7.73 -12.07
CA PHE A 22 1.06 6.95 -10.85
C PHE A 22 0.08 5.79 -11.09
N HIS A 23 0.03 4.81 -10.19
CA HIS A 23 -0.86 3.67 -10.24
C HIS A 23 -2.26 4.02 -9.71
N GLY A 24 -2.31 4.69 -8.55
CA GLY A 24 -3.52 5.17 -7.88
C GLY A 24 -4.24 4.10 -7.09
N TYR A 25 -4.29 2.87 -7.58
CA TYR A 25 -4.99 1.78 -6.92
C TYR A 25 -4.12 0.55 -6.63
N LEU A 26 -2.91 0.79 -6.11
CA LEU A 26 -1.93 -0.28 -5.87
C LEU A 26 -2.32 -1.08 -4.63
N GLN A 27 -2.45 -2.40 -4.78
CA GLN A 27 -2.77 -3.36 -3.70
C GLN A 27 -2.14 -4.71 -4.03
N SER A 28 -2.03 -5.60 -3.05
CA SER A 28 -1.41 -6.93 -3.24
C SER A 28 -2.05 -7.71 -4.39
N ARG A 29 -3.40 -7.72 -4.50
CA ARG A 29 -4.11 -8.38 -5.61
C ARG A 29 -3.90 -7.77 -7.00
N ASN A 30 -3.39 -6.53 -7.07
CA ASN A 30 -3.09 -5.83 -8.32
C ASN A 30 -1.63 -6.02 -8.75
N CYS A 31 -0.84 -6.79 -7.99
CA CYS A 31 0.53 -7.18 -8.31
C CYS A 31 0.55 -8.66 -8.75
N ILE A 32 0.21 -8.94 -10.00
CA ILE A 32 0.14 -10.32 -10.51
C ILE A 32 1.54 -10.85 -10.80
N VAL A 33 1.80 -12.08 -10.34
CA VAL A 33 3.01 -12.83 -10.68
C VAL A 33 2.70 -13.80 -11.82
N ASP A 34 3.45 -13.75 -12.91
CA ASP A 34 3.30 -14.71 -14.02
C ASP A 34 4.19 -15.96 -13.85
N CYS A 35 4.05 -16.93 -14.77
CA CYS A 35 4.83 -18.18 -14.75
C CYS A 35 6.34 -17.99 -14.93
N ARG A 36 6.80 -16.78 -15.30
CA ARG A 36 8.21 -16.42 -15.41
C ARG A 36 8.69 -15.66 -14.17
N TYR A 37 7.88 -15.63 -13.10
CA TYR A 37 8.11 -14.88 -11.89
C TYR A 37 8.25 -13.37 -12.12
N ALA A 38 7.67 -12.84 -13.20
CA ALA A 38 7.58 -11.41 -13.44
C ALA A 38 6.36 -10.82 -12.73
N VAL A 39 6.46 -9.59 -12.21
CA VAL A 39 5.32 -8.85 -11.64
C VAL A 39 4.70 -7.96 -12.71
N LYS A 40 3.38 -8.02 -12.84
CA LYS A 40 2.55 -7.17 -13.68
C LYS A 40 1.60 -6.36 -12.81
N LEU A 41 1.72 -5.04 -12.91
CA LEU A 41 0.81 -4.11 -12.23
C LEU A 41 -0.47 -3.97 -13.05
N MET A 42 -1.62 -4.20 -12.42
CA MET A 42 -2.94 -4.13 -13.03
C MET A 42 -3.81 -3.04 -12.41
N ASP A 43 -4.92 -2.70 -13.07
CA ASP A 43 -5.92 -1.75 -12.55
C ASP A 43 -5.39 -0.34 -12.23
N PHE A 44 -4.20 0.02 -12.71
CA PHE A 44 -3.78 1.42 -12.75
C PHE A 44 -4.72 2.20 -13.67
N SER A 45 -5.05 3.43 -13.28
CA SER A 45 -6.00 4.23 -14.04
C SER A 45 -5.60 5.69 -14.08
N PRO A 46 -5.98 6.43 -15.14
CA PRO A 46 -5.76 7.86 -15.17
C PRO A 46 -6.38 8.55 -13.95
N LYS A 47 -5.74 9.62 -13.49
CA LYS A 47 -6.11 10.41 -12.31
C LYS A 47 -7.61 10.65 -12.13
N ASN A 48 -8.30 11.06 -13.21
CA ASN A 48 -9.72 11.40 -13.14
C ASN A 48 -10.59 10.17 -12.86
N VAL A 49 -10.21 9.02 -13.44
CA VAL A 49 -10.89 7.74 -13.23
C VAL A 49 -10.64 7.25 -11.80
N PHE A 50 -9.40 7.29 -11.34
CA PHE A 50 -9.04 6.95 -9.96
C PHE A 50 -9.85 7.78 -8.95
N LYS A 51 -9.85 9.11 -9.08
CA LYS A 51 -10.60 10.00 -8.20
C LYS A 51 -12.10 9.74 -8.23
N SER A 52 -12.67 9.44 -9.40
CA SER A 52 -14.08 9.08 -9.54
C SER A 52 -14.40 7.77 -8.81
N LYS A 53 -13.57 6.73 -8.99
CA LYS A 53 -13.71 5.43 -8.31
C LYS A 53 -13.69 5.60 -6.78
N ILE A 54 -12.72 6.32 -6.24
CA ILE A 54 -12.62 6.54 -4.78
C ILE A 54 -13.83 7.31 -4.25
N ARG A 55 -14.19 8.43 -4.88
CA ARG A 55 -15.38 9.22 -4.48
C ARG A 55 -16.65 8.37 -4.48
N LYS A 56 -16.84 7.52 -5.49
CA LYS A 56 -17.98 6.62 -5.56
C LYS A 56 -18.01 5.66 -4.37
N LYS A 57 -16.88 5.04 -4.01
CA LYS A 57 -16.79 4.13 -2.86
C LYS A 57 -17.09 4.85 -1.54
N ILE A 58 -16.51 6.03 -1.33
CA ILE A 58 -16.74 6.83 -0.12
C ILE A 58 -18.23 7.24 -0.01
N ASN A 59 -18.84 7.68 -1.11
CA ASN A 59 -20.26 8.04 -1.12
C ASN A 59 -21.16 6.84 -0.79
N LEU A 60 -20.82 5.65 -1.33
CA LEU A 60 -21.53 4.42 -1.02
C LEU A 60 -21.38 4.03 0.46
N LEU A 61 -20.19 4.20 1.06
CA LEU A 61 -19.98 3.93 2.49
C LEU A 61 -20.72 4.91 3.41
N ASN A 62 -20.83 6.19 3.03
CA ASN A 62 -21.46 7.21 3.87
C ASN A 62 -22.98 7.27 3.73
N TYR A 63 -23.50 7.01 2.53
CA TYR A 63 -24.90 7.28 2.19
C TYR A 63 -25.58 6.16 1.40
N GLY A 64 -24.84 5.12 1.01
CA GLY A 64 -25.39 4.00 0.26
C GLY A 64 -26.23 3.08 1.14
N SER A 65 -27.32 2.56 0.59
CA SER A 65 -28.03 1.43 1.19
C SER A 65 -27.29 0.15 0.81
N LEU A 66 -26.38 -0.28 1.67
CA LEU A 66 -25.53 -1.45 1.48
C LEU A 66 -25.77 -2.46 2.60
N SER A 67 -25.63 -3.74 2.27
CA SER A 67 -25.52 -4.79 3.28
C SER A 67 -24.20 -4.69 4.05
N ASN A 68 -24.15 -5.31 5.24
CA ASN A 68 -22.93 -5.37 6.04
C ASN A 68 -21.75 -6.00 5.28
N PHE A 69 -22.02 -7.00 4.43
CA PHE A 69 -21.01 -7.65 3.61
C PHE A 69 -20.42 -6.70 2.55
N GLU A 70 -21.25 -5.88 1.90
CA GLU A 70 -20.78 -4.89 0.92
C GLU A 70 -19.97 -3.78 1.58
N ILE A 71 -20.39 -3.31 2.76
CA ILE A 71 -19.65 -2.32 3.56
C ILE A 71 -18.27 -2.88 3.93
N LEU A 72 -18.21 -4.12 4.41
CA LEU A 72 -16.97 -4.78 4.76
C LEU A 72 -16.04 -4.90 3.54
N ASN A 73 -16.54 -5.39 2.41
CA ASN A 73 -15.75 -5.54 1.19
C ASN A 73 -15.21 -4.19 0.69
N LEU A 74 -16.05 -3.16 0.62
CA LEU A 74 -15.61 -1.82 0.24
C LEU A 74 -14.56 -1.26 1.20
N SER A 75 -14.68 -1.56 2.50
CA SER A 75 -13.73 -1.08 3.51
C SER A 75 -12.38 -1.78 3.38
N ILE A 76 -12.36 -3.11 3.21
CA ILE A 76 -11.15 -3.89 2.94
C ILE A 76 -10.45 -3.36 1.69
N ASP A 77 -11.23 -3.17 0.62
CA ASP A 77 -10.79 -2.68 -0.68
C ASP A 77 -10.18 -1.26 -0.62
N LEU A 78 -10.36 -0.53 0.47
CA LEU A 78 -9.78 0.80 0.70
C LEU A 78 -8.56 0.82 1.62
N LEU A 79 -8.19 -0.28 2.29
CA LEU A 79 -7.13 -0.29 3.32
C LEU A 79 -5.76 0.19 2.82
N TRP A 80 -5.40 -0.09 1.57
CA TRP A 80 -4.12 0.34 0.98
C TRP A 80 -4.12 1.81 0.54
N THR A 81 -5.27 2.48 0.61
CA THR A 81 -5.43 3.85 0.11
C THR A 81 -4.81 4.81 1.10
N ALA A 82 -3.92 5.70 0.64
CA ALA A 82 -3.28 6.67 1.51
C ALA A 82 -4.30 7.64 2.13
N PRO A 83 -4.16 8.03 3.41
CA PRO A 83 -5.12 8.90 4.10
C PRO A 83 -5.46 10.18 3.33
N GLU A 84 -4.47 10.82 2.73
CA GLU A 84 -4.64 12.07 1.99
C GLU A 84 -5.50 11.95 0.72
N VAL A 85 -5.74 10.74 0.23
CA VAL A 85 -6.65 10.49 -0.90
C VAL A 85 -8.10 10.69 -0.48
N PHE A 86 -8.43 10.43 0.79
CA PHE A 86 -9.78 10.52 1.35
C PHE A 86 -10.16 11.96 1.73
N GLY A 87 -9.19 12.77 2.14
CA GLY A 87 -9.39 14.18 2.44
C GLY A 87 -9.95 14.96 1.25
N SER A 88 -10.49 16.16 1.53
CA SER A 88 -10.91 17.07 0.46
C SER A 88 -9.75 17.23 -0.52
N LEU A 89 -10.00 16.88 -1.78
CA LEU A 89 -9.05 16.82 -2.92
C LEU A 89 -8.43 18.19 -3.29
N LYS A 90 -8.44 19.15 -2.38
CA LYS A 90 -7.93 20.51 -2.46
C LYS A 90 -6.51 20.63 -1.88
N ASP A 91 -6.21 19.95 -0.78
CA ASP A 91 -4.98 20.24 -0.01
C ASP A 91 -3.76 19.42 -0.46
N TYR A 92 -4.00 18.30 -1.15
CA TYR A 92 -2.95 17.45 -1.73
C TYR A 92 -3.11 17.39 -3.25
N ARG A 93 -2.79 18.51 -3.90
CA ARG A 93 -2.83 18.67 -5.37
C ARG A 93 -1.41 18.65 -5.92
N GLY A 94 -1.13 17.67 -6.77
CA GLY A 94 0.11 17.64 -7.55
C GLY A 94 0.52 16.22 -7.91
N VAL A 95 1.39 16.11 -8.91
CA VAL A 95 1.96 14.83 -9.34
C VAL A 95 2.75 14.18 -8.20
N GLU A 96 3.43 14.97 -7.39
CA GLU A 96 4.24 14.48 -6.27
C GLU A 96 3.37 13.80 -5.20
N SER A 97 2.23 14.39 -4.83
CA SER A 97 1.29 13.76 -3.91
C SER A 97 0.72 12.45 -4.44
N GLU A 98 0.44 12.37 -5.75
CA GLU A 98 -0.09 11.16 -6.40
C GLU A 98 0.93 10.02 -6.38
N ARG A 99 2.21 10.34 -6.65
CA ARG A 99 3.31 9.38 -6.54
C ARG A 99 3.52 8.91 -5.10
N CYS A 100 3.37 9.80 -4.11
CA CYS A 100 3.48 9.46 -2.69
C CYS A 100 2.36 8.51 -2.22
N CYS A 101 1.17 8.57 -2.84
CA CYS A 101 0.07 7.64 -2.53
C CYS A 101 0.44 6.20 -2.87
N ASP A 102 1.05 5.96 -4.04
CA ASP A 102 1.51 4.61 -4.43
C ASP A 102 2.56 4.06 -3.46
N MET A 103 3.42 4.94 -2.93
CA MET A 103 4.46 4.54 -1.98
C MET A 103 3.88 4.14 -0.63
N TYR A 104 2.81 4.79 -0.18
CA TYR A 104 2.05 4.35 1.00
C TYR A 104 1.47 2.96 0.78
N SER A 105 0.79 2.75 -0.35
CA SER A 105 0.25 1.44 -0.70
C SER A 105 1.33 0.37 -0.78
N PHE A 106 2.50 0.70 -1.35
CA PHE A 106 3.66 -0.20 -1.39
C PHE A 106 4.16 -0.57 0.02
N GLY A 107 4.20 0.40 0.95
CA GLY A 107 4.56 0.14 2.34
C GLY A 107 3.66 -0.89 3.01
N LEU A 108 2.35 -0.80 2.78
CA LEU A 108 1.39 -1.78 3.28
C LEU A 108 1.53 -3.15 2.60
N ILE A 109 1.77 -3.20 1.28
CA ILE A 109 2.07 -4.46 0.58
C ILE A 109 3.33 -5.11 1.15
N LEU A 110 4.37 -4.31 1.42
CA LEU A 110 5.61 -4.83 1.99
C LEU A 110 5.38 -5.35 3.41
N GLN A 111 4.57 -4.66 4.22
CA GLN A 111 4.12 -5.17 5.52
C GLN A 111 3.42 -6.52 5.38
N GLU A 112 2.45 -6.66 4.47
CA GLU A 112 1.75 -7.94 4.24
C GLU A 112 2.71 -9.07 3.87
N ILE A 113 3.68 -8.81 2.98
CA ILE A 113 4.66 -9.81 2.55
C ILE A 113 5.51 -10.30 3.73
N ILE A 114 5.90 -9.38 4.61
CA ILE A 114 6.79 -9.66 5.74
C ILE A 114 6.04 -10.37 6.87
N THR A 115 4.86 -9.85 7.24
CA THR A 115 4.13 -10.33 8.39
C THR A 115 3.15 -11.47 8.07
N ARG A 116 2.82 -11.69 6.79
CA ARG A 116 1.77 -12.63 6.35
C ARG A 116 0.39 -12.29 6.87
N GLU A 117 0.18 -11.02 7.22
CA GLU A 117 -1.06 -10.52 7.80
C GLU A 117 -1.59 -9.35 7.00
N HIS A 118 -2.90 -9.17 6.99
CA HIS A 118 -3.55 -8.05 6.34
C HIS A 118 -3.08 -6.69 6.91
N PRO A 119 -3.24 -5.59 6.14
CA PRO A 119 -2.92 -4.26 6.63
C PRO A 119 -3.62 -3.97 7.96
N PHE A 120 -2.92 -3.31 8.88
CA PHE A 120 -3.43 -2.87 10.18
C PHE A 120 -3.78 -3.95 11.21
N VAL A 121 -3.50 -5.23 10.97
CA VAL A 121 -3.69 -6.30 11.98
C VAL A 121 -2.93 -6.01 13.30
N TYR A 122 -1.82 -5.28 13.22
CA TYR A 122 -1.01 -4.85 14.37
C TYR A 122 -1.24 -3.39 14.79
N SER A 123 -2.31 -2.77 14.31
CA SER A 123 -2.72 -1.43 14.77
C SER A 123 -3.05 -1.45 16.25
N LYS A 124 -2.53 -0.46 16.99
CA LYS A 124 -2.77 -0.33 18.44
C LYS A 124 -4.13 0.31 18.78
N THR A 125 -4.82 0.89 17.80
CA THR A 125 -6.07 1.65 18.04
C THR A 125 -7.32 1.00 17.48
N GLU A 126 -7.25 0.47 16.26
CA GLU A 126 -8.41 -0.13 15.57
C GLU A 126 -7.90 -1.13 14.50
N LYS A 127 -8.57 -2.26 14.38
CA LYS A 127 -8.21 -3.38 13.49
C LYS A 127 -9.38 -3.81 12.59
N ASP A 128 -10.62 -3.50 12.95
CA ASP A 128 -11.77 -3.78 12.11
C ASP A 128 -11.71 -2.91 10.84
N PRO A 129 -11.79 -3.48 9.62
CA PRO A 129 -11.67 -2.71 8.39
C PRO A 129 -12.70 -1.58 8.26
N VAL A 130 -13.93 -1.79 8.73
CA VAL A 130 -15.00 -0.80 8.62
C VAL A 130 -14.72 0.38 9.55
N GLU A 131 -14.37 0.10 10.81
CA GLU A 131 -14.02 1.13 11.78
C GLU A 131 -12.69 1.83 11.42
N LEU A 132 -11.72 1.12 10.84
CA LEU A 132 -10.49 1.69 10.28
C LEU A 132 -10.78 2.74 9.21
N ILE A 133 -11.63 2.41 8.24
CA ILE A 133 -11.97 3.36 7.17
C ILE A 133 -12.76 4.54 7.73
N LYS A 134 -13.70 4.32 8.65
CA LYS A 134 -14.39 5.43 9.33
C LYS A 134 -13.42 6.33 10.09
N PHE A 135 -12.45 5.75 10.79
CA PHE A 135 -11.40 6.48 11.49
C PHE A 135 -10.59 7.33 10.52
N ILE A 136 -10.14 6.76 9.40
CA ILE A 136 -9.34 7.48 8.39
C ILE A 136 -10.14 8.62 7.76
N LEU A 137 -11.39 8.36 7.39
CA LEU A 137 -12.29 9.37 6.83
C LEU A 137 -12.52 10.54 7.80
N LYS A 138 -12.68 10.25 9.09
CA LYS A 138 -12.93 11.25 10.12
C LYS A 138 -11.69 12.07 10.47
N ASN A 139 -10.53 11.43 10.57
CA ASN A 139 -9.30 12.06 11.08
C ASN A 139 -8.33 12.50 9.97
N ASN A 140 -8.57 12.11 8.71
CA ASN A 140 -7.66 12.28 7.58
C ASN A 140 -6.24 11.76 7.89
N ALA A 141 -6.16 10.69 8.68
CA ALA A 141 -4.92 10.08 9.14
C ALA A 141 -5.14 8.59 9.36
N ALA A 142 -4.12 7.78 9.01
CA ALA A 142 -4.11 6.37 9.35
C ALA A 142 -3.70 6.17 10.81
N PRO A 143 -4.23 5.14 11.48
CA PRO A 143 -3.67 4.65 12.73
C PRO A 143 -2.18 4.37 12.62
N LYS A 144 -1.46 4.53 13.73
CA LYS A 144 -0.08 4.10 13.80
C LYS A 144 -0.03 2.57 13.77
N VAL A 145 0.72 2.03 12.83
CA VAL A 145 1.10 0.63 12.80
C VAL A 145 2.45 0.53 13.47
N ASP A 146 2.52 -0.12 14.64
CA ASP A 146 3.77 -0.36 15.35
C ASP A 146 4.11 -1.85 15.22
N LEU A 147 5.00 -2.13 14.25
CA LEU A 147 5.43 -3.50 13.97
C LEU A 147 6.56 -3.95 14.90
N MET A 148 7.14 -3.07 15.74
CA MET A 148 8.32 -3.41 16.55
C MET A 148 8.05 -4.61 17.47
N ASP A 149 6.88 -4.63 18.13
CA ASP A 149 6.48 -5.70 19.04
C ASP A 149 6.26 -7.05 18.33
N TYR A 150 6.11 -7.03 17.01
CA TYR A 150 5.81 -8.19 16.16
C TYR A 150 6.93 -8.46 15.13
N TRP A 151 8.04 -7.75 15.24
CA TRP A 151 9.11 -7.82 14.25
C TRP A 151 9.93 -9.08 14.46
N ASP A 152 10.11 -9.83 13.38
CA ASP A 152 10.94 -11.03 13.39
C ASP A 152 12.41 -10.60 13.57
N ASN A 153 13.09 -11.13 14.59
CA ASN A 153 14.47 -10.76 14.91
C ASN A 153 15.45 -11.07 13.77
N ASP A 154 15.10 -12.04 12.92
CA ASP A 154 15.88 -12.41 11.74
C ASP A 154 15.59 -11.50 10.54
N CYS A 155 14.57 -10.66 10.62
CA CYS A 155 14.18 -9.70 9.58
C CYS A 155 15.03 -8.43 9.70
N PRO A 156 15.77 -8.03 8.65
CA PRO A 156 16.56 -6.80 8.68
C PRO A 156 15.73 -5.56 9.06
N MET A 157 16.18 -4.80 10.06
CA MET A 157 15.54 -3.55 10.51
C MET A 157 15.35 -2.53 9.39
N ALA A 158 16.22 -2.55 8.37
CA ALA A 158 16.07 -1.71 7.19
C ALA A 158 14.76 -1.99 6.42
N ILE A 159 14.15 -3.18 6.52
CA ILE A 159 12.80 -3.45 5.97
C ILE A 159 11.75 -2.69 6.79
N LEU A 160 11.83 -2.73 8.12
CA LEU A 160 10.93 -2.00 8.99
C LEU A 160 11.02 -0.49 8.74
N ASP A 161 12.24 0.04 8.58
CA ASP A 161 12.46 1.44 8.23
C ASP A 161 11.84 1.79 6.88
N VAL A 162 11.96 0.92 5.87
CA VAL A 162 11.30 1.11 4.57
C VAL A 162 9.78 1.13 4.73
N ILE A 163 9.19 0.18 5.47
CA ILE A 163 7.74 0.16 5.72
C ILE A 163 7.31 1.47 6.40
N ASN A 164 7.95 1.82 7.51
CA ASN A 164 7.62 3.01 8.31
C ASN A 164 7.77 4.32 7.52
N THR A 165 8.80 4.44 6.70
CA THR A 165 9.00 5.62 5.84
C THR A 165 8.00 5.68 4.68
N CYS A 166 7.57 4.53 4.15
CA CYS A 166 6.53 4.45 3.12
C CYS A 166 5.15 4.85 3.67
N ILE A 167 4.79 4.42 4.87
CA ILE A 167 3.48 4.75 5.48
C ILE A 167 3.47 6.08 6.25
N TYR A 168 4.58 6.82 6.21
CA TYR A 168 4.77 8.03 6.99
C TYR A 168 3.79 9.15 6.59
N SER A 169 3.46 9.98 7.58
CA SER A 169 2.78 11.26 7.39
C SER A 169 3.73 12.37 7.89
N PRO A 170 4.05 13.37 7.06
CA PRO A 170 3.35 13.78 5.83
C PRO A 170 3.81 13.05 4.53
N PRO A 171 2.98 13.02 3.46
CA PRO A 171 3.21 12.23 2.24
C PRO A 171 4.52 12.53 1.50
N PHE A 172 4.92 13.80 1.43
CA PHE A 172 6.14 14.24 0.70
C PHE A 172 7.45 13.75 1.34
N LYS A 173 7.39 13.16 2.54
CA LYS A 173 8.54 12.51 3.18
C LYS A 173 8.70 11.04 2.77
N ARG A 174 7.73 10.48 2.05
CA ARG A 174 7.78 9.09 1.58
C ARG A 174 8.84 8.97 0.48
N PRO A 175 9.61 7.87 0.44
CA PRO A 175 10.70 7.69 -0.51
C PRO A 175 10.19 7.44 -1.93
N LEU A 176 10.97 7.81 -2.93
CA LEU A 176 10.78 7.41 -4.32
C LEU A 176 11.14 5.93 -4.53
N PRO A 177 10.57 5.24 -5.54
CA PRO A 177 10.91 3.85 -5.83
C PRO A 177 12.41 3.61 -6.01
N LYS A 178 13.11 4.56 -6.65
CA LYS A 178 14.58 4.50 -6.86
C LYS A 178 15.34 4.47 -5.53
N GLN A 179 14.93 5.26 -4.54
CA GLN A 179 15.59 5.33 -3.24
C GLN A 179 15.44 4.00 -2.50
N ILE A 180 14.23 3.41 -2.50
CA ILE A 180 14.02 2.08 -1.91
C ILE A 180 14.86 1.04 -2.65
N LEU A 181 14.86 1.05 -3.98
CA LEU A 181 15.65 0.14 -4.81
C LEU A 181 17.15 0.19 -4.49
N GLU A 182 17.67 1.34 -4.01
CA GLU A 182 19.05 1.50 -3.56
C GLU A 182 19.29 0.92 -2.16
N ILE A 183 18.34 1.08 -1.24
CA ILE A 183 18.38 0.51 0.12
C ILE A 183 18.38 -1.02 0.07
N ILE A 184 17.52 -1.60 -0.78
CA ILE A 184 17.29 -3.06 -0.87
C ILE A 184 18.28 -3.78 -1.80
N LYS A 185 19.39 -3.13 -2.16
CA LYS A 185 20.43 -3.72 -3.03
C LYS A 185 21.15 -4.91 -2.38
N TYR A 186 21.23 -4.96 -1.06
CA TYR A 186 22.00 -5.96 -0.33
C TYR A 186 21.22 -7.26 -0.08
N ASP A 187 21.90 -8.40 -0.18
CA ASP A 187 21.31 -9.75 -0.25
C ASP A 187 20.57 -10.22 1.01
N CYS A 188 20.82 -9.61 2.17
CA CYS A 188 20.11 -9.94 3.42
C CYS A 188 18.60 -9.67 3.34
N PHE A 189 18.18 -8.68 2.54
CA PHE A 189 16.76 -8.40 2.24
C PHE A 189 16.12 -9.49 1.37
N ILE A 190 16.92 -10.14 0.53
CA ILE A 190 16.47 -11.06 -0.51
C ILE A 190 16.13 -12.42 0.10
N LEU A 191 16.99 -12.95 0.96
CA LEU A 191 16.81 -14.27 1.56
C LEU A 191 15.54 -14.33 2.42
N PHE A 192 15.35 -13.35 3.32
CA PHE A 192 14.23 -13.33 4.26
C PHE A 192 12.85 -13.20 3.59
N ILE A 193 12.69 -12.28 2.62
CA ILE A 193 11.42 -12.12 1.90
C ILE A 193 11.09 -13.36 1.04
N THR A 194 12.12 -14.05 0.54
CA THR A 194 11.93 -15.27 -0.27
C THR A 194 11.41 -16.42 0.57
N GLU A 195 11.94 -16.60 1.78
CA GLU A 195 11.47 -17.67 2.68
C GLU A 195 10.01 -17.49 3.06
N LYS A 196 9.60 -16.25 3.36
CA LYS A 196 8.20 -15.96 3.69
C LYS A 196 7.28 -16.18 2.47
N THR A 197 7.70 -15.83 1.24
CA THR A 197 6.85 -15.95 0.02
C THR A 197 6.69 -17.38 -0.51
N VAL A 198 7.61 -18.31 -0.18
CA VAL A 198 7.57 -19.71 -0.65
C VAL A 198 6.57 -20.57 0.13
N GLN A 199 6.16 -20.17 1.33
CA GLN A 199 5.19 -20.94 2.14
C GLN A 199 3.73 -20.81 1.65
N GLU A 200 3.43 -19.99 0.64
CA GLU A 200 2.10 -19.87 0.01
C GLU A 200 1.75 -21.02 -0.94
N GLN A 201 2.62 -22.01 -1.14
CA GLN A 201 2.44 -23.10 -2.12
C GLN A 201 2.44 -24.51 -1.51
N LYS A 202 2.18 -24.65 -0.21
CA LYS A 202 1.95 -25.96 0.43
C LYS A 202 0.65 -26.00 1.20
#